data_AF-A0A7C4X0D9-F1
#
_entry.id   AF-A0A7C4X0D9-F1
#
_cell.length_a   1.000
_cell.length_b   1.000
_cell.length_c   1.000
_cell.angle_alpha   90.00
_cell.angle_beta   90.00
_cell.angle_gamma   90.00
#
_symmetry.space_group_name_H-M   'P 1'
#
loop_
_entity.id
_entity.type
_entity.pdbx_description
1 polymer ?
#
loop_
_entity_poly.entity_id
_entity_poly.type
_entity_poly.pdbx_seq_one_letter_code
_entity_poly.pdbx_strand_id
1 'polypeptide(L)'
;MKKLLLVCASIVVLLSLISCENIFSSSLATWAARTDYGDLSKLSYNEASSLLKNALANNNAELARGLVPVFTKFLKETEKTDPTYTTKGKELFDALFMGSNLAESYNMLATSLLSNPEPDENFLNDIAEDISGIILWNDAYSDAMMLCLESELFTVLDPNALALAAFVLVFDVGNDLELNTLNPQSITDQADIDRLLESQQFQVVLAIIEVLESANPETAPFIALFSDLFGNLSNLNP
;
A
#
# COMPACT_ATOMS: atom_id res chain seq x y z
N MET A 1 29.01 -21.88 -46.33
CA MET A 1 28.48 -22.82 -45.30
C MET A 1 28.51 -22.26 -43.87
N LYS A 2 29.60 -21.63 -43.38
CA LYS A 2 29.66 -21.09 -42.00
C LYS A 2 28.58 -20.05 -41.63
N LYS A 3 28.18 -19.19 -42.59
CA LYS A 3 27.12 -18.18 -42.36
C LYS A 3 25.71 -18.78 -42.21
N LEU A 4 25.45 -19.94 -42.84
CA LEU A 4 24.12 -20.58 -42.78
C LEU A 4 23.90 -21.26 -41.41
N LEU A 5 24.93 -21.90 -40.87
CA LEU A 5 24.91 -22.52 -39.54
C LEU A 5 24.69 -21.49 -38.43
N LEU A 6 25.27 -20.29 -38.58
CA LEU A 6 25.11 -19.22 -37.60
C LEU A 6 23.68 -18.66 -37.59
N VAL A 7 23.06 -18.50 -38.77
CA VAL A 7 21.66 -18.09 -38.90
C VAL A 7 20.71 -19.16 -38.34
N CYS A 8 20.94 -20.44 -38.61
CA CYS A 8 20.14 -21.52 -38.05
C CYS A 8 20.25 -21.61 -36.52
N ALA A 9 21.45 -21.42 -35.96
CA ALA A 9 21.64 -21.38 -34.51
C ALA A 9 20.90 -20.20 -33.87
N SER A 10 20.96 -19.01 -34.49
CA SER A 10 20.21 -17.83 -34.03
C SER A 10 18.70 -18.05 -34.04
N ILE A 11 18.16 -18.69 -35.08
CA ILE A 11 16.72 -19.01 -35.18
C ILE A 11 16.29 -20.00 -34.08
N VAL A 12 17.10 -21.02 -33.79
CA VAL A 12 16.80 -21.99 -32.72
C VAL A 12 16.84 -21.32 -31.34
N VAL A 13 17.79 -20.41 -31.09
CA VAL A 13 17.85 -19.61 -29.85
C VAL A 13 16.64 -18.67 -29.73
N LEU A 14 16.25 -18.00 -30.82
CA LEU A 14 15.06 -17.14 -30.85
C LEU A 14 13.77 -17.94 -30.61
N LEU A 15 13.62 -19.10 -31.24
CA LEU A 15 12.45 -19.98 -31.04
C LEU A 15 12.38 -20.55 -29.61
N SER A 16 13.53 -20.83 -28.98
CA SER A 16 13.58 -21.29 -27.60
C SER A 16 13.33 -20.17 -26.60
N LEU A 17 13.79 -18.94 -26.86
CA LEU A 17 13.45 -17.76 -26.05
C LEU A 17 11.94 -17.43 -26.12
N ILE A 18 11.34 -17.48 -27.32
CA ILE A 18 9.89 -17.30 -27.50
C ILE A 18 9.10 -18.44 -26.83
N SER A 19 9.62 -19.66 -26.83
CA SER A 19 8.98 -20.79 -26.14
C SER A 19 9.10 -20.66 -24.61
N CYS A 20 10.21 -20.17 -24.09
CA CYS A 20 10.36 -19.85 -22.66
C CYS A 20 9.43 -18.72 -22.25
N GLU A 21 9.37 -17.64 -23.02
CA GLU A 21 8.43 -16.54 -22.80
C GLU A 21 6.99 -17.06 -22.80
N ASN A 22 6.59 -17.91 -23.75
CA ASN A 22 5.25 -18.50 -23.78
C ASN A 22 4.96 -19.46 -22.62
N ILE A 23 5.95 -20.22 -22.11
CA ILE A 23 5.76 -21.10 -20.94
C ILE A 23 5.66 -20.27 -19.65
N PHE A 24 6.49 -19.25 -19.48
CA PHE A 24 6.38 -18.33 -18.35
C PHE A 24 5.08 -17.53 -18.41
N SER A 25 4.73 -16.99 -19.57
CA SER A 25 3.48 -16.27 -19.79
C SER A 25 2.26 -17.15 -19.53
N SER A 26 2.19 -18.37 -20.09
CA SER A 26 1.00 -19.22 -19.93
C SER A 26 0.86 -19.86 -18.55
N SER A 27 1.97 -20.28 -17.91
CA SER A 27 1.91 -20.92 -16.58
C SER A 27 1.82 -19.91 -15.43
N LEU A 28 2.49 -18.75 -15.51
CA LEU A 28 2.31 -17.67 -14.54
C LEU A 28 1.00 -16.91 -14.76
N ALA A 29 0.55 -16.69 -16.02
CA ALA A 29 -0.74 -16.03 -16.25
C ALA A 29 -1.91 -16.84 -15.73
N THR A 30 -1.87 -18.19 -15.73
CA THR A 30 -2.99 -18.98 -15.20
C THR A 30 -3.09 -18.90 -13.67
N TRP A 31 -1.98 -18.66 -12.97
CA TRP A 31 -1.98 -18.44 -11.52
C TRP A 31 -2.28 -16.97 -11.16
N ALA A 32 -1.80 -16.01 -11.96
CA ALA A 32 -2.07 -14.58 -11.84
C ALA A 32 -3.49 -14.17 -12.28
N ALA A 33 -4.14 -14.95 -13.16
CA ALA A 33 -5.51 -14.71 -13.64
C ALA A 33 -6.57 -15.49 -12.85
N ARG A 34 -6.23 -16.05 -11.67
CA ARG A 34 -7.25 -16.61 -10.78
C ARG A 34 -8.01 -15.47 -10.13
N THR A 35 -9.28 -15.34 -10.49
CA THR A 35 -10.23 -14.42 -9.88
C THR A 35 -10.89 -14.99 -8.62
N ASP A 36 -10.55 -16.22 -8.23
CA ASP A 36 -11.04 -16.84 -7.02
C ASP A 36 -9.96 -17.76 -6.42
N TYR A 37 -9.61 -17.48 -5.17
CA TYR A 37 -8.66 -18.27 -4.37
C TYR A 37 -9.38 -19.20 -3.38
N GLY A 38 -10.71 -19.21 -3.39
CA GLY A 38 -11.55 -19.95 -2.45
C GLY A 38 -11.51 -19.36 -1.04
N ASP A 39 -12.01 -20.14 -0.09
CA ASP A 39 -11.99 -19.77 1.33
C ASP A 39 -10.57 -19.90 1.91
N LEU A 40 -9.92 -18.75 2.14
CA LEU A 40 -8.57 -18.65 2.73
C LEU A 40 -8.57 -18.70 4.26
N SER A 41 -9.73 -18.71 4.92
CA SER A 41 -9.84 -18.55 6.39
C SER A 41 -9.25 -19.71 7.20
N LYS A 42 -9.00 -20.86 6.55
CA LYS A 42 -8.51 -22.09 7.18
C LYS A 42 -7.03 -22.38 6.91
N LEU A 43 -6.32 -21.47 6.27
CA LEU A 43 -4.89 -21.63 6.04
C LEU A 43 -4.14 -21.69 7.37
N SER A 44 -3.07 -22.47 7.41
CA SER A 44 -2.02 -22.32 8.43
C SER A 44 -1.17 -21.07 8.13
N TYR A 45 -0.47 -20.58 9.14
CA TYR A 45 0.41 -19.43 9.00
C TYR A 45 1.47 -19.62 7.89
N ASN A 46 2.09 -20.80 7.81
CA ASN A 46 3.10 -21.08 6.80
C ASN A 46 2.52 -21.07 5.38
N GLU A 47 1.31 -21.61 5.19
CA GLU A 47 0.63 -21.59 3.89
C GLU A 47 0.27 -20.16 3.48
N ALA A 48 -0.26 -19.36 4.41
CA ALA A 48 -0.58 -17.95 4.17
C ALA A 48 0.68 -17.13 3.85
N SER A 49 1.77 -17.29 4.59
CA SER A 49 3.07 -16.64 4.33
C SER A 49 3.63 -17.00 2.95
N SER A 50 3.56 -18.28 2.56
CA SER A 50 3.95 -18.71 1.23
C SER A 50 3.08 -18.10 0.13
N LEU A 51 1.76 -18.00 0.33
CA LEU A 51 0.87 -17.35 -0.62
C LEU A 51 1.13 -15.85 -0.71
N LEU A 52 1.40 -15.17 0.41
CA LEU A 52 1.76 -13.76 0.42
C LEU A 52 3.06 -13.51 -0.36
N LYS A 53 4.10 -14.32 -0.15
CA LYS A 53 5.34 -14.20 -0.94
C LYS A 53 5.09 -14.33 -2.43
N ASN A 54 4.21 -15.25 -2.82
CA ASN A 54 3.82 -15.38 -4.22
C ASN A 54 3.01 -14.17 -4.68
N ALA A 55 2.10 -13.63 -3.87
CA ALA A 55 1.34 -12.44 -4.19
C ALA A 55 2.27 -11.24 -4.46
N LEU A 56 3.22 -11.00 -3.54
CA LEU A 56 4.22 -9.94 -3.65
C LEU A 56 5.10 -10.10 -4.89
N ALA A 57 5.61 -11.31 -5.13
CA ALA A 57 6.50 -11.59 -6.27
C ALA A 57 5.84 -11.41 -7.64
N ASN A 58 4.52 -11.48 -7.70
CA ASN A 58 3.74 -11.40 -8.94
C ASN A 58 2.80 -10.18 -8.97
N ASN A 59 2.93 -9.26 -8.02
CA ASN A 59 2.07 -8.09 -7.88
C ASN A 59 0.56 -8.41 -7.88
N ASN A 60 0.16 -9.44 -7.14
CA ASN A 60 -1.22 -9.92 -7.11
C ASN A 60 -2.00 -9.31 -5.93
N ALA A 61 -2.59 -8.14 -6.18
CA ALA A 61 -3.36 -7.39 -5.18
C ALA A 61 -4.60 -8.14 -4.67
N GLU A 62 -5.25 -8.93 -5.52
CA GLU A 62 -6.47 -9.69 -5.15
C GLU A 62 -6.16 -10.79 -4.13
N LEU A 63 -5.08 -11.55 -4.34
CA LEU A 63 -4.62 -12.53 -3.36
C LEU A 63 -4.16 -11.86 -2.07
N ALA A 64 -3.39 -10.77 -2.15
CA ALA A 64 -2.94 -10.03 -0.98
C ALA A 64 -4.14 -9.53 -0.14
N ARG A 65 -5.15 -8.98 -0.80
CA ARG A 65 -6.43 -8.57 -0.20
C ARG A 65 -7.15 -9.71 0.52
N GLY A 66 -7.25 -10.89 -0.11
CA GLY A 66 -7.83 -12.07 0.52
C GLY A 66 -7.07 -12.55 1.77
N LEU A 67 -5.78 -12.24 1.86
CA LEU A 67 -4.92 -12.64 2.99
C LEU A 67 -4.93 -11.65 4.16
N VAL A 68 -5.36 -10.38 3.97
CA VAL A 68 -5.47 -9.38 5.06
C VAL A 68 -6.23 -9.90 6.28
N PRO A 69 -7.47 -10.44 6.17
CA PRO A 69 -8.19 -10.96 7.33
C PRO A 69 -7.50 -12.19 7.97
N VAL A 70 -6.76 -12.98 7.18
CA VAL A 70 -6.03 -14.16 7.65
C VAL A 70 -4.84 -13.74 8.51
N PHE A 71 -4.02 -12.79 8.05
CA PHE A 71 -2.90 -12.26 8.83
C PHE A 71 -3.36 -11.43 10.03
N THR A 72 -4.47 -10.71 9.91
CA THR A 72 -5.10 -10.00 11.04
C THR A 72 -5.42 -10.97 12.18
N LYS A 73 -6.02 -12.12 11.84
CA LYS A 73 -6.31 -13.17 12.82
C LYS A 73 -5.03 -13.72 13.45
N PHE A 74 -4.02 -14.06 12.64
CA PHE A 74 -2.77 -14.60 13.16
C PHE A 74 -2.06 -13.63 14.10
N LEU A 75 -2.05 -12.33 13.77
CA LEU A 75 -1.44 -11.32 14.62
C LEU A 75 -2.19 -11.18 15.95
N LYS A 76 -3.53 -11.08 15.91
CA LYS A 76 -4.38 -10.99 17.13
C LYS A 76 -4.24 -12.22 18.04
N GLU A 77 -4.02 -13.40 17.48
CA GLU A 77 -3.82 -14.65 18.23
C GLU A 77 -2.38 -14.84 18.75
N THR A 78 -1.46 -13.93 18.39
CA THR A 78 -0.05 -14.00 18.79
C THR A 78 0.21 -13.04 19.93
N GLU A 79 0.78 -13.54 21.02
CA GLU A 79 1.23 -12.67 22.12
C GLU A 79 2.34 -11.73 21.64
N LYS A 80 2.32 -10.47 22.10
CA LYS A 80 3.32 -9.46 21.71
C LYS A 80 4.77 -9.86 22.04
N THR A 81 4.95 -10.72 23.06
CA THR A 81 6.25 -11.25 23.48
C THR A 81 6.74 -12.43 22.63
N ASP A 82 5.90 -12.97 21.73
CA ASP A 82 6.28 -14.07 20.86
C ASP A 82 7.32 -13.60 19.81
N PRO A 83 8.42 -14.34 19.59
CA PRO A 83 9.43 -13.96 18.59
C PRO A 83 8.91 -13.80 17.16
N THR A 84 7.77 -14.40 16.83
CA THR A 84 7.13 -14.31 15.51
C THR A 84 6.15 -13.14 15.39
N TYR A 85 5.87 -12.41 16.49
CA TYR A 85 4.92 -11.29 16.50
C TYR A 85 5.24 -10.25 15.42
N THR A 86 6.49 -9.78 15.39
CA THR A 86 6.94 -8.79 14.41
C THR A 86 6.92 -9.31 12.98
N THR A 87 7.20 -10.60 12.77
CA THR A 87 7.13 -11.20 11.43
C THR A 87 5.69 -11.25 10.93
N LYS A 88 4.74 -11.66 11.78
CA LYS A 88 3.31 -11.67 11.46
C LYS A 88 2.77 -10.27 11.21
N GLY A 89 3.21 -9.28 12.00
CA GLY A 89 2.83 -7.88 11.82
C GLY A 89 3.35 -7.30 10.51
N LYS A 90 4.60 -7.61 10.16
CA LYS A 90 5.16 -7.22 8.86
C LYS A 90 4.39 -7.85 7.70
N GLU A 91 4.06 -9.13 7.78
CA GLU A 91 3.30 -9.81 6.71
C GLU A 91 1.86 -9.28 6.58
N LEU A 92 1.23 -8.90 7.70
CA LEU A 92 -0.04 -8.16 7.66
C LEU A 92 0.13 -6.83 6.92
N PHE A 93 1.15 -6.04 7.26
CA PHE A 93 1.42 -4.77 6.60
C PHE A 93 1.68 -4.94 5.10
N ASP A 94 2.52 -5.90 4.72
CA ASP A 94 2.83 -6.16 3.31
C ASP A 94 1.59 -6.60 2.52
N ALA A 95 0.73 -7.45 3.11
CA ALA A 95 -0.54 -7.86 2.51
C ALA A 95 -1.52 -6.69 2.37
N LEU A 96 -1.61 -5.84 3.40
CA LEU A 96 -2.47 -4.66 3.41
C LEU A 96 -2.01 -3.64 2.36
N PHE A 97 -0.72 -3.28 2.36
CA PHE A 97 -0.16 -2.27 1.48
C PHE A 97 -0.33 -2.64 0.00
N MET A 98 -0.18 -3.92 -0.35
CA MET A 98 -0.47 -4.43 -1.69
C MET A 98 -1.98 -4.55 -1.96
N GLY A 99 -2.75 -5.10 -1.02
CA GLY A 99 -4.19 -5.37 -1.20
C GLY A 99 -5.08 -4.12 -1.24
N SER A 100 -4.57 -2.99 -0.76
CA SER A 100 -5.19 -1.65 -0.77
C SER A 100 -4.79 -0.78 -1.95
N ASN A 101 -3.87 -1.26 -2.81
CA ASN A 101 -3.32 -0.51 -3.94
C ASN A 101 -2.61 0.81 -3.53
N LEU A 102 -2.14 0.96 -2.29
CA LEU A 102 -1.43 2.18 -1.85
C LEU A 102 -0.16 2.45 -2.68
N ALA A 103 0.57 1.40 -3.05
CA ALA A 103 1.75 1.51 -3.91
C ALA A 103 1.41 2.03 -5.32
N GLU A 104 0.32 1.54 -5.91
CA GLU A 104 -0.13 1.94 -7.24
C GLU A 104 -0.64 3.38 -7.24
N SER A 105 -1.42 3.73 -6.22
CA SER A 105 -1.95 5.08 -6.00
C SER A 105 -0.83 6.11 -5.86
N TYR A 106 0.22 5.80 -5.08
CA TYR A 106 1.39 6.66 -4.99
C TYR A 106 2.15 6.78 -6.32
N ASN A 107 2.36 5.68 -7.03
CA ASN A 107 3.06 5.72 -8.32
C ASN A 107 2.30 6.55 -9.36
N MET A 108 0.97 6.48 -9.36
CA MET A 108 0.13 7.36 -10.16
C MET A 108 0.35 8.82 -9.77
N LEU A 109 0.23 9.15 -8.48
CA LEU A 109 0.43 10.52 -7.98
C LEU A 109 1.82 11.07 -8.36
N ALA A 110 2.88 10.30 -8.12
CA ALA A 110 4.25 10.70 -8.44
C ALA A 110 4.43 10.94 -9.95
N THR A 111 3.88 10.07 -10.79
CA THR A 111 3.97 10.20 -12.26
C THR A 111 3.21 11.43 -12.76
N SER A 112 2.03 11.68 -12.19
CA SER A 112 1.21 12.83 -12.53
C SER A 112 1.87 14.15 -12.12
N LEU A 113 2.42 14.23 -10.91
CA LEU A 113 3.14 15.42 -10.42
C LEU A 113 4.44 15.69 -11.18
N LEU A 114 5.16 14.65 -11.61
CA LEU A 114 6.34 14.82 -12.47
C LEU A 114 5.97 15.38 -13.86
N SER A 115 4.77 15.08 -14.33
CA SER A 115 4.28 15.52 -15.63
C SER A 115 3.70 16.94 -15.59
N ASN A 116 3.24 17.40 -14.41
CA ASN A 116 2.75 18.76 -14.16
C ASN A 116 3.35 19.30 -12.84
N PRO A 117 4.55 19.89 -12.87
CA PRO A 117 5.29 20.29 -11.67
C PRO A 117 4.71 21.51 -10.93
N GLU A 118 3.81 22.27 -11.56
CA GLU A 118 3.06 23.36 -10.94
C GLU A 118 1.56 23.08 -11.12
N PRO A 119 1.00 22.13 -10.34
CA PRO A 119 -0.40 21.75 -10.46
C PRO A 119 -1.32 22.88 -10.00
N ASP A 120 -2.37 23.15 -10.77
CA ASP A 120 -3.46 24.01 -10.31
C ASP A 120 -4.49 23.23 -9.46
N GLU A 121 -5.45 23.93 -8.86
CA GLU A 121 -6.46 23.33 -7.98
C GLU A 121 -7.34 22.30 -8.71
N ASN A 122 -7.65 22.53 -9.99
CA ASN A 122 -8.42 21.58 -10.79
C ASN A 122 -7.65 20.27 -10.99
N PHE A 123 -6.38 20.34 -11.32
CA PHE A 123 -5.53 19.17 -11.47
C PHE A 123 -5.40 18.37 -10.17
N LEU A 124 -5.30 19.06 -9.02
CA LEU A 124 -5.25 18.39 -7.72
C LEU A 124 -6.55 17.67 -7.39
N ASN A 125 -7.70 18.27 -7.73
CA ASN A 125 -9.01 17.64 -7.56
C ASN A 125 -9.19 16.43 -8.49
N ASP A 126 -8.84 16.56 -9.77
CA ASP A 126 -8.92 15.46 -10.74
C ASP A 126 -8.05 14.27 -10.31
N ILE A 127 -6.85 14.54 -9.78
CA ILE A 127 -5.97 13.48 -9.27
C ILE A 127 -6.47 12.88 -7.96
N ALA A 128 -7.08 13.67 -7.08
CA ALA A 128 -7.69 13.14 -5.87
C ALA A 128 -8.81 12.15 -6.22
N GLU A 129 -9.64 12.47 -7.21
CA GLU A 129 -10.66 11.57 -7.73
C GLU A 129 -10.04 10.28 -8.30
N ASP A 130 -9.04 10.40 -9.18
CA ASP A 130 -8.35 9.25 -9.78
C ASP A 130 -7.69 8.35 -8.72
N ILE A 131 -7.04 8.94 -7.72
CA ILE A 131 -6.40 8.21 -6.61
C ILE A 131 -7.45 7.50 -5.75
N SER A 132 -8.50 8.19 -5.34
CA SER A 132 -9.58 7.61 -4.54
C SER A 132 -10.27 6.44 -5.25
N GLY A 133 -10.37 6.49 -6.59
CA GLY A 133 -10.92 5.41 -7.39
C GLY A 133 -10.06 4.14 -7.44
N ILE A 134 -8.78 4.22 -7.08
CA ILE A 134 -7.81 3.11 -7.12
C ILE A 134 -7.60 2.50 -5.74
N ILE A 135 -7.60 3.34 -4.70
CA ILE A 135 -7.46 2.92 -3.33
C ILE A 135 -8.65 2.03 -2.99
N LEU A 136 -8.35 0.87 -2.40
CA LEU A 136 -9.35 0.00 -1.83
C LEU A 136 -9.20 0.04 -0.32
N TRP A 137 -9.87 1.01 0.30
CA TRP A 137 -9.87 1.20 1.75
C TRP A 137 -11.26 0.99 2.34
N ASN A 138 -11.32 0.43 3.55
CA ASN A 138 -12.55 0.17 4.31
C ASN A 138 -12.21 -0.04 5.80
N ASP A 139 -13.23 -0.17 6.64
CA ASP A 139 -13.09 -0.35 8.09
C ASP A 139 -12.19 -1.55 8.47
N ALA A 140 -12.27 -2.66 7.74
CA ALA A 140 -11.43 -3.83 8.02
C ALA A 140 -9.95 -3.57 7.72
N TYR A 141 -9.66 -2.70 6.75
CA TYR A 141 -8.29 -2.27 6.45
C TYR A 141 -7.82 -1.24 7.45
N SER A 142 -8.69 -0.33 7.91
CA SER A 142 -8.40 0.57 9.02
C SER A 142 -8.02 -0.21 10.28
N ASP A 143 -8.83 -1.22 10.66
CA ASP A 143 -8.55 -2.09 11.80
C ASP A 143 -7.22 -2.84 11.65
N ALA A 144 -6.94 -3.37 10.45
CA ALA A 144 -5.71 -4.08 10.18
C ALA A 144 -4.48 -3.15 10.24
N MET A 145 -4.59 -1.93 9.70
CA MET A 145 -3.51 -0.94 9.79
C MET A 145 -3.28 -0.52 11.24
N MET A 146 -4.33 -0.27 12.04
CA MET A 146 -4.17 0.06 13.45
C MET A 146 -3.42 -1.01 14.24
N LEU A 147 -3.57 -2.30 13.89
CA LEU A 147 -2.76 -3.36 14.49
C LEU A 147 -1.29 -3.28 14.04
N CYS A 148 -1.02 -2.92 12.78
CA CYS A 148 0.34 -2.72 12.28
C CYS A 148 1.05 -1.56 12.99
N LEU A 149 0.31 -0.56 13.47
CA LEU A 149 0.86 0.63 14.13
C LEU A 149 1.20 0.45 15.61
N GLU A 150 1.03 -0.77 16.14
CA GLU A 150 1.51 -1.06 17.49
C GLU A 150 3.02 -0.84 17.64
N SER A 151 3.44 -0.32 18.79
CA SER A 151 4.82 0.13 19.04
C SER A 151 5.89 -0.93 18.78
N GLU A 152 5.56 -2.19 19.04
CA GLU A 152 6.45 -3.35 18.86
C GLU A 152 6.74 -3.62 17.37
N LEU A 153 5.83 -3.26 16.48
CA LEU A 153 5.93 -3.50 15.04
C LEU A 153 6.70 -2.40 14.30
N PHE A 154 6.79 -1.20 14.86
CA PHE A 154 7.47 -0.09 14.20
C PHE A 154 8.92 -0.42 13.79
N THR A 155 9.60 -1.28 14.55
CA THR A 155 10.97 -1.72 14.26
C THR A 155 11.13 -2.52 12.96
N VAL A 156 10.04 -3.07 12.41
CA VAL A 156 10.05 -3.90 11.19
C VAL A 156 9.26 -3.30 10.02
N LEU A 157 8.57 -2.19 10.25
CA LEU A 157 7.87 -1.45 9.21
C LEU A 157 8.79 -0.41 8.59
N ASP A 158 8.64 -0.18 7.29
CA ASP A 158 9.38 0.87 6.58
C ASP A 158 8.70 2.22 6.85
N PRO A 159 9.37 3.18 7.53
CA PRO A 159 8.80 4.49 7.81
C PRO A 159 8.44 5.27 6.53
N ASN A 160 9.13 5.04 5.41
CA ASN A 160 8.76 5.62 4.12
C ASN A 160 7.44 5.06 3.61
N ALA A 161 7.24 3.75 3.69
CA ALA A 161 5.99 3.12 3.26
C ALA A 161 4.81 3.62 4.12
N LEU A 162 5.02 3.80 5.41
CA LEU A 162 4.05 4.41 6.32
C LEU A 162 3.75 5.88 5.96
N ALA A 163 4.78 6.70 5.72
CA ALA A 163 4.58 8.09 5.28
C ALA A 163 3.80 8.18 3.96
N LEU A 164 4.10 7.29 3.01
CA LEU A 164 3.35 7.17 1.75
C LEU A 164 1.90 6.76 1.99
N ALA A 165 1.66 5.77 2.85
CA ALA A 165 0.31 5.35 3.21
C ALA A 165 -0.49 6.51 3.81
N ALA A 166 0.06 7.22 4.80
CA ALA A 166 -0.59 8.38 5.41
C ALA A 166 -0.92 9.44 4.36
N PHE A 167 0.04 9.79 3.50
CA PHE A 167 -0.17 10.78 2.45
C PHE A 167 -1.28 10.39 1.48
N VAL A 168 -1.27 9.15 0.96
CA VAL A 168 -2.29 8.65 0.02
C VAL A 168 -3.67 8.58 0.69
N LEU A 169 -3.73 8.16 1.95
CA LEU A 169 -4.99 8.11 2.71
C LEU A 169 -5.54 9.50 3.03
N VAL A 170 -4.69 10.52 3.19
CA VAL A 170 -5.12 11.92 3.36
C VAL A 170 -5.87 12.41 2.13
N PHE A 171 -5.39 12.09 0.93
CA PHE A 171 -6.10 12.40 -0.32
C PHE A 171 -7.47 11.76 -0.36
N ASP A 172 -7.53 10.47 -0.05
CA ASP A 172 -8.77 9.69 -0.08
C ASP A 172 -9.81 10.20 0.93
N VAL A 173 -9.37 10.52 2.16
CA VAL A 173 -10.22 11.17 3.19
C VAL A 173 -10.72 12.53 2.73
N GLY A 174 -9.86 13.33 2.09
CA GLY A 174 -10.24 14.64 1.56
C GLY A 174 -11.31 14.52 0.50
N ASN A 175 -11.17 13.54 -0.40
CA ASN A 175 -12.17 13.27 -1.43
C ASN A 175 -13.51 12.77 -0.83
N ASP A 176 -13.48 11.78 0.06
CA ASP A 176 -14.68 11.21 0.70
C ASP A 176 -15.48 12.24 1.51
N LEU A 177 -14.79 13.15 2.18
CA LEU A 177 -15.42 14.18 3.01
C LEU A 177 -15.69 15.49 2.26
N GLU A 178 -15.25 15.60 1.00
CA GLU A 178 -15.25 16.83 0.20
C GLU A 178 -14.49 18.00 0.89
N LEU A 179 -13.34 17.69 1.49
CA LEU A 179 -12.48 18.63 2.23
C LEU A 179 -11.08 18.73 1.63
N ASN A 180 -10.50 19.93 1.64
CA ASN A 180 -9.13 20.15 1.18
C ASN A 180 -8.10 19.76 2.26
N THR A 181 -7.89 18.46 2.46
CA THR A 181 -6.96 17.91 3.46
C THR A 181 -5.49 18.10 3.10
N LEU A 182 -5.16 18.51 1.87
CA LEU A 182 -3.80 18.90 1.45
C LEU A 182 -3.44 20.31 1.87
N ASN A 183 -4.45 21.12 2.17
CA ASN A 183 -4.29 22.41 2.82
C ASN A 183 -5.10 22.43 4.13
N PRO A 184 -4.64 21.74 5.19
CA PRO A 184 -5.38 21.61 6.45
C PRO A 184 -5.76 22.97 7.06
N GLN A 185 -4.94 24.01 6.82
CA GLN A 185 -5.19 25.37 7.32
C GLN A 185 -6.44 26.01 6.72
N SER A 186 -6.94 25.51 5.59
CA SER A 186 -8.21 25.95 5.00
C SER A 186 -9.45 25.38 5.70
N ILE A 187 -9.28 24.30 6.49
CA ILE A 187 -10.35 23.62 7.21
C ILE A 187 -10.54 24.32 8.55
N THR A 188 -11.45 25.30 8.58
CA THR A 188 -11.64 26.19 9.75
C THR A 188 -13.01 26.04 10.42
N ASP A 189 -13.97 25.38 9.77
CA ASP A 189 -15.28 25.10 10.37
C ASP A 189 -15.15 23.94 11.35
N GLN A 190 -15.64 24.13 12.58
CA GLN A 190 -15.62 23.10 13.61
C GLN A 190 -16.41 21.86 13.19
N ALA A 191 -17.49 22.02 12.43
CA ALA A 191 -18.27 20.87 11.96
C ALA A 191 -17.46 19.98 10.99
N ASP A 192 -16.61 20.57 10.16
CA ASP A 192 -15.75 19.82 9.24
C ASP A 192 -14.56 19.18 9.97
N ILE A 193 -14.02 19.84 10.99
CA ILE A 193 -13.02 19.25 11.89
C ILE A 193 -13.61 18.04 12.62
N ASP A 194 -14.82 18.17 13.17
CA ASP A 194 -15.51 17.07 13.87
C ASP A 194 -15.75 15.89 12.91
N ARG A 195 -16.20 16.15 11.67
CA ARG A 195 -16.35 15.11 10.63
C ARG A 195 -15.05 14.39 10.31
N LEU A 196 -13.94 15.12 10.21
CA LEU A 196 -12.61 14.53 10.03
C LEU A 196 -12.26 13.62 11.20
N LEU A 197 -12.40 14.11 12.43
CA LEU A 197 -12.05 13.35 13.63
C LEU A 197 -12.94 12.13 13.84
N GLU A 198 -14.18 12.15 13.36
CA GLU A 198 -15.08 10.98 13.35
C GLU A 198 -14.72 9.94 12.28
N SER A 199 -13.96 10.31 11.24
CA SER A 199 -13.53 9.37 10.19
C SER A 199 -12.51 8.37 10.70
N GLN A 200 -12.85 7.08 10.66
CA GLN A 200 -11.93 6.00 11.06
C GLN A 200 -10.64 6.00 10.23
N GLN A 201 -10.74 6.31 8.93
CA GLN A 201 -9.57 6.38 8.06
C GLN A 201 -8.69 7.59 8.39
N PHE A 202 -9.29 8.72 8.77
CA PHE A 202 -8.51 9.86 9.26
C PHE A 202 -7.82 9.55 10.59
N GLN A 203 -8.48 8.81 11.50
CA GLN A 203 -7.84 8.33 12.72
C GLN A 203 -6.63 7.42 12.43
N VAL A 204 -6.70 6.58 11.39
CA VAL A 204 -5.54 5.80 10.93
C VAL A 204 -4.42 6.72 10.43
N VAL A 205 -4.73 7.75 9.64
CA VAL A 205 -3.74 8.75 9.19
C VAL A 205 -3.04 9.38 10.39
N LEU A 206 -3.79 9.86 11.38
CA LEU A 206 -3.23 10.48 12.58
C LEU A 206 -2.35 9.50 13.37
N ALA A 207 -2.78 8.25 13.51
CA ALA A 207 -1.99 7.21 14.18
C ALA A 207 -0.68 6.90 13.42
N ILE A 208 -0.69 6.89 12.09
CA ILE A 208 0.54 6.75 11.29
C ILE A 208 1.47 7.94 11.57
N ILE A 209 0.95 9.17 11.51
CA ILE A 209 1.73 10.39 11.75
C ILE A 209 2.38 10.35 13.13
N GLU A 210 1.62 10.01 14.17
CA GLU A 210 2.12 9.88 15.56
C GLU A 210 3.30 8.89 15.66
N VAL A 211 3.15 7.70 15.06
CA VAL A 211 4.23 6.70 15.07
C VAL A 211 5.49 7.21 14.34
N LEU A 212 5.31 7.99 13.27
CA LEU A 212 6.41 8.56 12.47
C LEU A 212 7.13 9.71 13.19
N GLU A 213 6.58 10.34 14.23
CA GLU A 213 7.27 11.37 15.02
C GLU A 213 8.56 10.84 15.66
N SER A 214 8.61 9.54 15.94
CA SER A 214 9.78 8.86 16.49
C SER A 214 10.83 8.46 15.45
N ALA A 215 10.51 8.60 14.16
CA ALA A 215 11.41 8.24 13.06
C ALA A 215 12.47 9.31 12.84
N ASN A 216 13.67 8.90 12.39
CA ASN A 216 14.70 9.85 11.96
C ASN A 216 14.41 10.34 10.52
N PRO A 217 14.08 11.64 10.30
CA PRO A 217 13.78 12.18 8.98
C PRO A 217 14.97 12.12 8.01
N GLU A 218 16.21 12.11 8.51
CA GLU A 218 17.41 12.01 7.68
C GLU A 218 17.52 10.67 6.96
N THR A 219 16.90 9.63 7.52
CA THR A 219 16.91 8.26 6.97
C THR A 219 15.60 7.90 6.26
N ALA A 220 14.58 8.76 6.33
CA ALA A 220 13.25 8.54 5.79
C ALA A 220 12.77 9.79 5.03
N PRO A 221 13.19 9.96 3.76
CA PRO A 221 12.97 11.19 3.01
C PRO A 221 11.50 11.57 2.82
N PHE A 222 10.57 10.61 2.79
CA PHE A 222 9.15 10.94 2.67
C PHE A 222 8.56 11.54 3.95
N ILE A 223 9.10 11.20 5.12
CA ILE A 223 8.72 11.86 6.38
C ILE A 223 9.13 13.33 6.32
N ALA A 224 10.35 13.61 5.86
CA ALA A 224 10.83 14.97 5.68
C ALA A 224 9.99 15.73 4.63
N LEU A 225 9.70 15.09 3.50
CA LEU A 225 8.92 15.68 2.40
C LEU A 225 7.52 16.10 2.83
N PHE A 226 6.85 15.31 3.68
CA PHE A 226 5.47 15.56 4.12
C PHE A 226 5.38 16.21 5.51
N SER A 227 6.50 16.58 6.12
CA SER A 227 6.56 17.08 7.50
C SER A 227 5.62 18.27 7.76
N ASP A 228 5.57 19.25 6.86
CA ASP A 228 4.67 20.41 6.97
C ASP A 228 3.19 20.00 6.90
N LEU A 229 2.84 19.09 5.99
CA LEU A 229 1.47 18.57 5.88
C LEU A 229 1.08 17.82 7.15
N PHE A 230 1.93 16.89 7.60
CA PHE A 230 1.68 16.08 8.80
C PHE A 230 1.57 16.94 10.06
N GLY A 231 2.44 17.93 10.24
CA GLY A 231 2.36 18.86 11.35
C GLY A 231 1.04 19.66 11.35
N ASN A 232 0.59 20.13 10.18
CA ASN A 232 -0.68 20.85 10.07
C ASN A 232 -1.90 19.94 10.33
N LEU A 233 -1.86 18.68 9.88
CA LEU A 233 -2.94 17.71 10.13
C LEU A 233 -3.06 17.34 11.62
N SER A 234 -1.93 17.08 12.30
CA SER A 234 -1.94 16.80 13.74
C SER A 234 -2.51 17.95 14.57
N ASN A 235 -2.30 19.20 14.12
CA ASN A 235 -2.83 20.39 14.79
C ASN A 235 -4.34 20.60 14.63
N LEU A 236 -5.02 19.83 13.77
CA LEU A 236 -6.49 19.85 13.67
C LEU A 236 -7.16 19.08 14.81
N ASN A 237 -6.41 18.30 15.59
CA ASN A 237 -6.86 17.60 16.77
C ASN A 237 -6.36 18.34 18.04
N PRO A 238 -7.13 19.30 18.60
CA PRO A 238 -6.69 20.17 19.69
C PRO A 238 -6.51 19.49 21.05
#